data_AF-C6LGT1-F1
#
_entry.id   AF-C6LGT1-F1
#
_cell.length_a   1.000
_cell.length_b   1.000
_cell.length_c   1.000
_cell.angle_alpha   90.00
_cell.angle_beta   90.00
_cell.angle_gamma   90.00
#
_symmetry.space_group_name_H-M   'P 1'
#
loop_
_entity.id
_entity.type
_entity.pdbx_description
1 polymer ?
#
loop_
_entity_poly.entity_id
_entity_poly.type
_entity_poly.pdbx_seq_one_letter_code
_entity_poly.pdbx_strand_id
1 'polypeptide(L)'
;MIITVLYNDVTYGGRRRMEEEKSTLERIHEAAKRKFLEKGFQAASLRNIVKRAGVTTGAFYGYYDSKEELFAALVDKQANYVLELFCNTIDDFEKLPGQTQTEQMTDTSVVCLEKMLDYIYDNYDAFKLLIECAEGTAYADFVHQLVVREVDSTFTYIQTLAKMGCHVEPLNKNLIHIIASALFSGIFEVIVHDMPKEEAREYISQFHRFYTAGWSELLNVKFGKS
;
A
#
# COMPACT_ATOMS: atom_id res chain seq x y z
N MET A 1 -34.13 -26.60 -25.37
CA MET A 1 -33.40 -25.33 -25.17
C MET A 1 -32.32 -25.15 -26.26
N ILE A 2 -32.69 -25.30 -27.54
CA ILE A 2 -31.77 -25.24 -28.70
C ILE A 2 -32.18 -24.13 -29.68
N ILE A 3 -33.41 -23.61 -29.56
CA ILE A 3 -33.97 -22.62 -30.50
C ILE A 3 -33.58 -21.16 -30.14
N THR A 4 -33.19 -20.86 -28.90
CA THR A 4 -32.71 -19.52 -28.51
C THR A 4 -31.29 -19.21 -28.98
N VAL A 5 -30.44 -20.23 -29.14
CA VAL A 5 -29.03 -20.06 -29.56
C VAL A 5 -28.95 -19.69 -31.05
N LEU A 6 -29.87 -20.21 -31.88
CA LEU A 6 -29.83 -19.99 -33.33
C LEU A 6 -30.48 -18.67 -33.80
N TYR A 7 -31.18 -17.93 -32.92
CA TYR A 7 -31.81 -16.66 -33.28
C TYR A 7 -30.90 -15.43 -33.08
N ASN A 8 -29.78 -15.57 -32.36
CA ASN A 8 -28.80 -14.49 -32.14
C ASN A 8 -27.59 -14.54 -33.10
N ASP A 9 -27.35 -15.66 -33.79
CA ASP A 9 -26.21 -15.81 -34.71
C ASP A 9 -26.46 -15.20 -36.12
N VAL A 10 -27.70 -14.82 -36.45
CA VAL A 10 -28.08 -14.43 -37.82
C VAL A 10 -28.37 -12.93 -37.97
N THR A 11 -28.43 -12.14 -36.89
CA THR A 11 -28.86 -10.72 -36.95
C THR A 11 -27.87 -9.69 -36.39
N TYR A 12 -26.70 -10.10 -35.88
CA TYR A 12 -25.61 -9.17 -35.60
C TYR A 12 -24.38 -9.50 -36.42
N GLY A 13 -24.35 -8.92 -37.63
CA GLY A 13 -23.14 -8.83 -38.43
C GLY A 13 -21.98 -8.28 -37.61
N GLY A 14 -20.88 -9.06 -37.62
CA GLY A 14 -19.50 -8.67 -37.38
C GLY A 14 -19.26 -7.29 -36.76
N ARG A 15 -19.57 -7.13 -35.48
CA ARG A 15 -18.79 -6.23 -34.63
C ARG A 15 -17.72 -7.09 -33.97
N ARG A 16 -16.61 -7.31 -34.69
CA ARG A 16 -15.34 -7.54 -33.99
C ARG A 16 -15.24 -6.41 -32.97
N ARG A 17 -15.39 -6.75 -31.70
CA ARG A 17 -14.91 -5.91 -30.62
C ARG A 17 -13.43 -5.77 -30.93
N MET A 18 -13.04 -4.65 -31.54
CA MET A 18 -11.62 -4.31 -31.66
C MET A 18 -11.14 -4.31 -30.21
N GLU A 19 -10.38 -5.33 -29.80
CA GLU A 19 -9.46 -5.15 -28.69
C GLU A 19 -8.67 -3.91 -29.07
N GLU A 20 -8.88 -2.81 -28.33
CA GLU A 20 -8.07 -1.61 -28.51
C GLU A 20 -6.60 -2.06 -28.45
N GLU A 21 -5.87 -1.86 -29.54
CA GLU A 21 -4.46 -2.22 -29.59
C GLU A 21 -3.75 -1.46 -28.46
N LYS A 22 -3.20 -2.21 -27.50
CA LYS A 22 -2.42 -1.62 -26.40
C LYS A 22 -1.35 -0.71 -26.98
N SER A 23 -1.31 0.52 -26.49
CA SER A 23 -0.26 1.48 -26.81
C SER A 23 1.13 0.91 -26.52
N THR A 24 2.14 1.49 -27.17
CA THR A 24 3.54 1.12 -26.92
C THR A 24 3.89 1.26 -25.44
N LEU A 25 3.39 2.31 -24.78
CA LEU A 25 3.61 2.56 -23.37
C LEU A 25 2.99 1.47 -22.48
N GLU A 26 1.73 1.08 -22.72
CA GLU A 26 1.06 0.02 -21.96
C GLU A 26 1.76 -1.32 -22.11
N ARG A 27 2.25 -1.64 -23.31
CA ARG A 27 3.04 -2.86 -23.55
C ARG A 27 4.36 -2.86 -22.79
N ILE A 28 5.04 -1.71 -22.70
CA ILE A 28 6.26 -1.56 -21.90
C ILE A 28 5.93 -1.75 -20.41
N HIS A 29 4.88 -1.11 -19.89
CA HIS A 29 4.46 -1.24 -18.50
C HIS A 29 4.08 -2.67 -18.13
N GLU A 30 3.28 -3.35 -18.94
CA GLU A 30 2.87 -4.74 -18.68
C GLU A 30 4.07 -5.69 -18.69
N ALA A 31 4.98 -5.53 -19.66
CA ALA A 31 6.20 -6.34 -19.73
C ALA A 31 7.11 -6.08 -18.52
N ALA A 32 7.23 -4.82 -18.10
CA ALA A 32 8.03 -4.41 -16.95
C ALA A 32 7.45 -4.95 -15.64
N LYS A 33 6.16 -4.70 -15.35
CA LYS A 33 5.46 -5.23 -14.18
C LYS A 33 5.68 -6.72 -14.02
N ARG A 34 5.38 -7.50 -15.06
CA ARG A 34 5.55 -8.96 -14.97
C ARG A 34 7.02 -9.35 -14.82
N LYS A 35 7.96 -8.63 -15.44
CA LYS A 35 9.38 -8.97 -15.29
C LYS A 35 9.92 -8.67 -13.91
N PHE A 36 9.49 -7.56 -13.31
CA PHE A 36 9.84 -7.21 -11.93
C PHE A 36 9.24 -8.21 -10.95
N LEU A 37 7.94 -8.55 -11.06
CA LEU A 37 7.32 -9.58 -10.20
C LEU A 37 7.99 -10.96 -10.33
N GLU A 38 8.53 -11.32 -11.49
CA GLU A 38 9.22 -12.61 -11.69
C GLU A 38 10.64 -12.66 -11.09
N LYS A 39 11.32 -11.52 -10.92
CA LYS A 39 12.78 -11.48 -10.67
C LYS A 39 13.23 -10.43 -9.64
N GLY A 40 12.33 -9.61 -9.11
CA GLY A 40 12.67 -8.38 -8.42
C GLY A 40 13.26 -7.31 -9.35
N PHE A 41 13.40 -6.09 -8.85
CA PHE A 41 13.98 -4.99 -9.63
C PHE A 41 15.43 -5.27 -10.05
N GLN A 42 16.28 -5.70 -9.12
CA GLN A 42 17.73 -5.83 -9.37
C GLN A 42 18.03 -6.82 -10.50
N ALA A 43 17.44 -8.03 -10.46
CA ALA A 43 17.71 -9.07 -11.46
C ALA A 43 16.87 -8.92 -12.74
N ALA A 44 15.92 -8.00 -12.81
CA ALA A 44 15.19 -7.70 -14.03
C ALA A 44 16.10 -7.01 -15.06
N SER A 45 16.17 -7.59 -16.26
CA SER A 45 16.95 -7.07 -17.38
C SER A 45 16.08 -6.18 -18.28
N LEU A 46 16.50 -4.93 -18.48
CA LEU A 46 15.85 -3.98 -19.39
C LEU A 46 15.72 -4.55 -20.82
N ARG A 47 16.77 -5.19 -21.33
CA ARG A 47 16.75 -5.85 -22.64
C ARG A 47 15.64 -6.90 -22.76
N ASN A 48 15.41 -7.67 -21.69
CA ASN A 48 14.35 -8.67 -21.68
C ASN A 48 12.97 -8.04 -21.57
N ILE A 49 12.83 -6.92 -20.84
CA ILE A 49 11.58 -6.13 -20.78
C ILE A 49 11.24 -5.60 -22.17
N VAL A 50 12.17 -4.91 -22.84
CA VAL A 50 12.00 -4.36 -24.20
C VAL A 50 11.65 -5.45 -25.21
N LYS A 51 12.39 -6.56 -25.21
CA LYS A 51 12.12 -7.72 -26.07
C LYS A 51 10.71 -8.27 -25.85
N ARG A 52 10.29 -8.37 -24.58
CA ARG A 52 8.99 -8.93 -24.21
C ARG A 52 7.83 -7.98 -24.52
N ALA A 53 8.04 -6.68 -24.35
CA ALA A 53 7.11 -5.66 -24.79
C ALA A 53 6.93 -5.68 -26.31
N GLY A 54 7.88 -6.25 -27.07
CA GLY A 54 7.86 -6.30 -28.53
C GLY A 54 8.15 -4.95 -29.16
N VAL A 55 8.98 -4.14 -28.50
CA VAL A 55 9.38 -2.80 -28.94
C VAL A 55 10.89 -2.76 -29.21
N THR A 56 11.36 -1.77 -29.95
CA THR A 56 12.80 -1.56 -30.12
C THR A 56 13.39 -0.86 -28.90
N THR A 57 14.69 -1.01 -28.66
CA THR A 57 15.37 -0.28 -27.58
C THR A 57 15.29 1.24 -27.79
N GLY A 58 15.35 1.71 -29.04
CA GLY A 58 15.17 3.13 -29.35
C GLY A 58 13.77 3.64 -29.02
N ALA A 59 12.72 2.82 -29.25
CA ALA A 59 11.36 3.16 -28.86
C ALA A 59 11.22 3.24 -27.33
N PHE A 60 11.89 2.37 -26.57
CA PHE A 60 11.92 2.45 -25.10
C PHE A 60 12.52 3.77 -24.61
N TYR A 61 13.68 4.15 -25.15
CA TYR A 61 14.35 5.41 -24.78
C TYR A 61 13.59 6.67 -25.22
N GLY A 62 12.52 6.52 -26.01
CA GLY A 62 11.57 7.62 -26.25
C GLY A 62 10.63 7.88 -25.07
N TYR A 63 10.51 6.94 -24.13
CA TYR A 63 9.65 7.05 -22.94
C TYR A 63 10.43 7.11 -21.63
N TYR A 64 11.54 6.37 -21.52
CA TYR A 64 12.30 6.22 -20.28
C TYR A 64 13.80 6.13 -20.56
N ASP A 65 14.59 6.87 -19.81
CA ASP A 65 16.05 6.89 -19.89
C ASP A 65 16.68 5.67 -19.19
N SER A 66 15.95 5.03 -18.28
CA SER A 66 16.48 3.96 -17.43
C SER A 66 15.44 2.95 -16.95
N LYS A 67 15.92 1.84 -16.35
CA LYS A 67 15.06 0.84 -15.71
C LYS A 67 14.46 1.40 -14.41
N GLU A 68 15.22 2.24 -13.73
CA GLU A 68 14.87 2.97 -12.52
C GLU A 68 13.68 3.90 -12.77
N GLU A 69 13.75 4.70 -13.84
CA GLU A 69 12.67 5.60 -14.24
C GLU A 69 11.41 4.82 -14.65
N LEU A 70 11.57 3.70 -15.37
CA LEU A 70 10.47 2.80 -15.69
C LEU A 70 9.82 2.23 -14.41
N PHE A 71 10.60 1.85 -13.40
CA PHE A 71 10.06 1.36 -12.14
C PHE A 71 9.32 2.47 -11.38
N ALA A 72 9.94 3.66 -11.28
CA ALA A 72 9.31 4.83 -10.67
C ALA A 72 7.97 5.17 -11.34
N ALA A 73 7.90 5.15 -12.67
CA ALA A 73 6.66 5.40 -13.40
C ALA A 73 5.51 4.42 -13.08
N LEU A 74 5.83 3.22 -12.55
CA LEU A 74 4.83 2.23 -12.16
C LEU A 74 4.35 2.38 -10.71
N VAL A 75 5.13 3.02 -9.84
CA VAL A 75 4.88 2.98 -8.39
C VAL A 75 4.88 4.32 -7.68
N ASP A 76 5.54 5.35 -8.23
CA ASP A 76 5.83 6.60 -7.53
C ASP A 76 4.56 7.30 -7.04
N LYS A 77 3.59 7.48 -7.95
CA LYS A 77 2.31 8.11 -7.63
C LYS A 77 1.58 7.38 -6.50
N GLN A 78 1.59 6.05 -6.54
CA GLN A 78 0.89 5.20 -5.58
C GLN A 78 1.59 5.18 -4.23
N ALA A 79 2.92 5.09 -4.21
CA ALA A 79 3.74 5.15 -3.00
C ALA A 79 3.53 6.49 -2.29
N ASN A 80 3.67 7.60 -3.03
CA ASN A 80 3.52 8.95 -2.50
C ASN A 80 2.10 9.17 -1.95
N TYR A 81 1.06 8.70 -2.64
CA TYR A 81 -0.30 8.82 -2.15
C TYR A 81 -0.51 8.16 -0.79
N VAL A 82 -0.02 6.92 -0.58
CA VAL A 82 -0.20 6.22 0.69
C VAL A 82 0.65 6.84 1.80
N LEU A 83 1.88 7.26 1.51
CA LEU A 83 2.72 7.97 2.47
C LEU A 83 2.06 9.29 2.89
N GLU A 84 1.56 10.08 1.95
CA GLU A 84 0.87 11.34 2.23
C GLU A 84 -0.44 11.10 2.99
N LEU A 85 -1.25 10.11 2.60
CA LEU A 85 -2.48 9.77 3.32
C LEU A 85 -2.18 9.44 4.79
N PHE A 86 -1.16 8.62 5.04
CA PHE A 86 -0.77 8.21 6.39
C PHE A 86 -0.22 9.40 7.19
N CYS A 87 0.78 10.11 6.65
CA CYS A 87 1.40 11.24 7.31
C CYS A 87 0.39 12.36 7.61
N ASN A 88 -0.46 12.74 6.64
CA ASN A 88 -1.46 13.78 6.86
C ASN A 88 -2.49 13.38 7.92
N THR A 89 -2.90 12.10 7.94
CA THR A 89 -3.84 11.62 8.96
C THR A 89 -3.24 11.75 10.36
N ILE A 90 -1.96 11.41 10.52
CA ILE A 90 -1.28 11.58 11.80
C ILE A 90 -1.08 13.07 12.13
N ASP A 91 -0.63 13.89 11.17
CA ASP A 91 -0.41 15.32 11.39
C ASP A 91 -1.70 16.02 11.84
N ASP A 92 -2.84 15.64 11.27
CA ASP A 92 -4.15 16.16 11.67
C ASP A 92 -4.58 15.64 13.05
N PHE A 93 -4.29 14.38 13.35
CA PHE A 93 -4.54 13.79 14.67
C PHE A 93 -3.71 14.46 15.78
N GLU A 94 -2.43 14.70 15.55
CA GLU A 94 -1.52 15.34 16.50
C GLU A 94 -1.94 16.78 16.86
N LYS A 95 -2.68 17.47 15.99
CA LYS A 95 -3.23 18.83 16.23
C LYS A 95 -4.45 18.82 17.16
N LEU A 96 -5.09 17.68 17.37
CA LEU A 96 -6.27 17.59 18.22
C LEU A 96 -5.92 17.77 19.70
N PRO A 97 -6.84 18.26 20.54
CA PRO A 97 -6.67 18.21 21.99
C PRO A 97 -6.43 16.77 22.46
N GLY A 98 -5.56 16.56 23.43
CA GLY A 98 -5.18 15.20 23.87
C GLY A 98 -6.35 14.31 24.29
N GLN A 99 -7.37 14.89 24.96
CA GLN A 99 -8.63 14.19 25.27
C GLN A 99 -9.31 13.66 23.99
N THR A 100 -9.41 14.52 22.97
CA THR A 100 -10.00 14.17 21.67
C THR A 100 -9.14 13.14 20.93
N GLN A 101 -7.81 13.21 21.03
CA GLN A 101 -6.92 12.17 20.50
C GLN A 101 -7.26 10.81 21.12
N THR A 102 -7.38 10.71 22.44
CA THR A 102 -7.73 9.45 23.13
C THR A 102 -9.11 8.92 22.71
N GLU A 103 -10.11 9.79 22.63
CA GLU A 103 -11.48 9.43 22.23
C GLU A 103 -11.57 8.98 20.78
N GLN A 104 -10.77 9.57 19.88
CA GLN A 104 -10.82 9.32 18.44
C GLN A 104 -9.74 8.36 17.92
N MET A 105 -8.83 7.89 18.79
CA MET A 105 -7.67 7.06 18.41
C MET A 105 -8.10 5.88 17.54
N THR A 106 -9.02 5.05 18.05
CA THR A 106 -9.51 3.85 17.35
C THR A 106 -10.21 4.19 16.03
N ASP A 107 -11.09 5.19 16.03
CA ASP A 107 -11.87 5.54 14.84
C ASP A 107 -10.97 6.11 13.74
N THR A 108 -10.02 6.97 14.12
CA THR A 108 -9.08 7.61 13.19
C THR A 108 -8.16 6.58 12.55
N SER A 109 -7.59 5.66 13.33
CA SER A 109 -6.70 4.64 12.82
C SER A 109 -7.43 3.60 11.95
N VAL A 110 -8.66 3.20 12.31
CA VAL A 110 -9.51 2.35 11.46
C VAL A 110 -9.78 3.02 10.12
N VAL A 111 -10.24 4.27 10.11
CA VAL A 111 -10.54 5.00 8.86
C VAL A 111 -9.29 5.18 8.00
N CYS A 112 -8.13 5.43 8.62
CA CYS A 112 -6.85 5.51 7.91
C CYS A 112 -6.54 4.19 7.20
N LEU A 113 -6.58 3.07 7.94
CA LEU A 113 -6.27 1.75 7.42
C LEU A 113 -7.25 1.31 6.33
N GLU A 114 -8.55 1.59 6.47
CA GLU A 114 -9.54 1.28 5.44
C GLU A 114 -9.27 2.04 4.15
N LYS A 115 -8.99 3.34 4.23
CA LYS A 115 -8.64 4.15 3.05
C LYS A 115 -7.35 3.67 2.38
N MET A 116 -6.34 3.33 3.18
CA MET A 116 -5.09 2.76 2.68
C MET A 116 -5.37 1.44 1.95
N LEU A 117 -6.10 0.52 2.59
CA LEU A 117 -6.44 -0.78 2.03
C LEU A 117 -7.23 -0.64 0.72
N ASP A 118 -8.23 0.23 0.69
CA ASP A 118 -9.01 0.46 -0.52
C ASP A 118 -8.13 0.95 -1.67
N TYR A 119 -7.28 1.95 -1.43
CA TYR A 119 -6.37 2.47 -2.44
C TYR A 119 -5.32 1.45 -2.90
N ILE A 120 -4.79 0.67 -1.94
CA ILE A 120 -3.83 -0.40 -2.21
C ILE A 120 -4.43 -1.41 -3.17
N TYR A 121 -5.64 -1.91 -2.89
CA TYR A 121 -6.29 -2.91 -3.73
C TYR A 121 -6.76 -2.36 -5.09
N ASP A 122 -7.12 -1.08 -5.16
CA ASP A 122 -7.44 -0.42 -6.43
C ASP A 122 -6.18 -0.23 -7.32
N ASN A 123 -4.98 -0.30 -6.72
CA ASN A 123 -3.70 -0.18 -7.40
C ASN A 123 -2.75 -1.36 -7.10
N TYR A 124 -3.33 -2.56 -6.94
CA TYR A 124 -2.67 -3.72 -6.34
C TYR A 124 -1.31 -4.07 -6.96
N ASP A 125 -1.20 -4.07 -8.30
CA ASP A 125 0.06 -4.33 -9.00
C ASP A 125 1.20 -3.41 -8.55
N ALA A 126 0.92 -2.12 -8.35
CA ALA A 126 1.93 -1.14 -7.95
C ALA A 126 2.42 -1.45 -6.53
N PHE A 127 1.51 -1.81 -5.61
CA PHE A 127 1.89 -2.17 -4.25
C PHE A 127 2.57 -3.54 -4.18
N LYS A 128 2.18 -4.52 -4.98
CA LYS A 128 2.92 -5.79 -5.09
C LYS A 128 4.37 -5.54 -5.54
N LEU A 129 4.58 -4.64 -6.49
CA LEU A 129 5.93 -4.21 -6.88
C LEU A 129 6.67 -3.47 -5.76
N LEU A 130 6.00 -2.54 -5.07
CA LEU A 130 6.61 -1.81 -3.95
C LEU A 130 7.04 -2.73 -2.83
N ILE A 131 6.19 -3.68 -2.44
CA ILE A 131 6.41 -4.55 -1.28
C ILE A 131 7.39 -5.67 -1.60
N GLU A 132 7.36 -6.27 -2.80
CA GLU A 132 8.17 -7.45 -3.10
C GLU A 132 9.38 -7.17 -3.98
N CYS A 133 9.39 -6.06 -4.73
CA CYS A 133 10.36 -5.87 -5.81
C CYS A 133 11.19 -4.60 -5.69
N ALA A 134 10.92 -3.71 -4.73
CA ALA A 134 11.55 -2.39 -4.65
C ALA A 134 13.01 -2.39 -4.14
N GLU A 135 13.54 -3.53 -3.70
CA GLU A 135 14.94 -3.61 -3.24
C GLU A 135 15.91 -3.11 -4.32
N GLY A 136 16.84 -2.23 -3.94
CA GLY A 136 17.77 -1.58 -4.85
C GLY A 136 17.19 -0.41 -5.65
N THR A 137 15.97 0.03 -5.34
CA THR A 137 15.36 1.27 -5.86
C THR A 137 15.27 2.35 -4.78
N ALA A 138 14.88 3.57 -5.17
CA ALA A 138 14.56 4.64 -4.22
C ALA A 138 13.37 4.32 -3.29
N TYR A 139 12.58 3.27 -3.59
CA TYR A 139 11.39 2.87 -2.83
C TYR A 139 11.66 1.72 -1.86
N ALA A 140 12.92 1.25 -1.74
CA ALA A 140 13.27 0.15 -0.83
C ALA A 140 12.88 0.43 0.63
N ASP A 141 12.92 1.69 1.05
CA ASP A 141 12.57 2.13 2.41
C ASP A 141 11.10 2.56 2.55
N PHE A 142 10.22 2.23 1.60
CA PHE A 142 8.80 2.63 1.64
C PHE A 142 8.11 2.22 2.96
N VAL A 143 8.22 0.94 3.33
CA VAL A 143 7.62 0.44 4.59
C VAL A 143 8.33 1.05 5.80
N HIS A 144 9.65 1.24 5.71
CA HIS A 144 10.42 1.84 6.81
C HIS A 144 9.97 3.28 7.09
N GLN A 145 9.62 4.06 6.07
CA GLN A 145 9.09 5.42 6.26
C GLN A 145 7.77 5.44 7.05
N LEU A 146 6.86 4.50 6.76
CA LEU A 146 5.62 4.33 7.52
C LEU A 146 5.91 3.97 8.99
N VAL A 147 6.84 3.03 9.22
CA VAL A 147 7.28 2.63 10.56
C VAL A 147 7.84 3.81 11.34
N VAL A 148 8.76 4.58 10.75
CA VAL A 148 9.38 5.73 11.41
C VAL A 148 8.33 6.78 11.78
N ARG A 149 7.41 7.10 10.86
CA ARG A 149 6.34 8.05 11.14
C ARG A 149 5.42 7.60 12.27
N GLU A 150 5.10 6.31 12.33
CA GLU A 150 4.29 5.70 13.41
C GLU A 150 5.00 5.72 14.76
N VAL A 151 6.30 5.42 14.78
CA VAL A 151 7.12 5.50 16.00
C VAL A 151 7.12 6.92 16.54
N ASP A 152 7.38 7.90 15.70
CA ASP A 152 7.44 9.30 16.12
C ASP A 152 6.06 9.80 16.59
N SER A 153 4.98 9.42 15.91
CA SER A 153 3.58 9.66 16.35
C SER A 153 3.31 9.11 17.75
N THR A 154 3.68 7.86 17.98
CA THR A 154 3.47 7.18 19.27
C THR A 154 4.21 7.91 20.39
N PHE A 155 5.44 8.37 20.14
CA PHE A 155 6.19 9.18 21.10
C PHE A 155 5.51 10.52 21.40
N THR A 156 5.05 11.22 20.36
CA THR A 156 4.30 12.47 20.52
C THR A 156 3.05 12.25 21.36
N TYR A 157 2.31 11.16 21.12
CA TYR A 157 1.12 10.83 21.88
C TYR A 157 1.42 10.49 23.35
N ILE A 158 2.48 9.73 23.64
CA ILE A 158 2.93 9.47 25.02
C ILE A 158 3.23 10.78 25.77
N GLN A 159 3.87 11.75 25.11
CA GLN A 159 4.10 13.07 25.69
C GLN A 159 2.80 13.85 25.93
N THR A 160 1.82 13.72 25.02
CA THR A 160 0.48 14.30 25.19
C THR A 160 -0.22 13.71 26.42
N LEU A 161 -0.19 12.38 26.59
CA LEU A 161 -0.73 11.71 27.77
C LEU A 161 -0.07 12.20 29.07
N ALA A 162 1.26 12.33 29.08
CA ALA A 162 1.99 12.86 30.23
C ALA A 162 1.56 14.30 30.59
N LYS A 163 1.33 15.17 29.59
CA LYS A 163 0.82 16.53 29.79
C LYS A 163 -0.62 16.57 30.33
N MET A 164 -1.41 15.55 30.04
CA MET A 164 -2.76 15.38 30.59
C MET A 164 -2.77 14.83 32.02
N GLY A 165 -1.60 14.47 32.58
CA GLY A 165 -1.48 13.88 33.91
C GLY A 165 -1.76 12.38 33.94
N CYS A 166 -1.83 11.71 32.78
CA CYS A 166 -1.92 10.25 32.71
C CYS A 166 -0.58 9.63 33.09
N HIS A 167 -0.59 8.64 33.98
CA HIS A 167 0.61 7.86 34.31
C HIS A 167 0.84 6.80 33.23
N VAL A 168 1.93 6.97 32.47
CA VAL A 168 2.38 6.04 31.43
C VAL A 168 3.75 5.52 31.85
N GLU A 169 3.90 4.20 31.92
CA GLU A 169 5.19 3.58 32.19
C GLU A 169 6.20 3.92 31.06
N PRO A 170 7.49 4.18 31.37
CA PRO A 170 8.47 4.51 30.34
C PRO A 170 8.60 3.40 29.29
N LEU A 171 8.27 3.72 28.02
CA LEU A 171 8.43 2.81 26.90
C LEU A 171 9.73 3.07 26.14
N ASN A 172 10.46 2.00 25.82
CA ASN A 172 11.70 2.07 25.07
C ASN A 172 11.42 2.32 23.57
N LYS A 173 12.17 3.25 22.94
CA LYS A 173 12.05 3.55 21.49
C LYS A 173 12.22 2.30 20.60
N ASN A 174 13.11 1.39 20.98
CA ASN A 174 13.32 0.15 20.25
C ASN A 174 12.10 -0.77 20.34
N LEU A 175 11.40 -0.80 21.48
CA LEU A 175 10.17 -1.58 21.62
C LEU A 175 9.06 -1.01 20.73
N ILE A 176 8.88 0.31 20.73
CA ILE A 176 7.90 0.99 19.86
C ILE A 176 8.22 0.70 18.39
N HIS A 177 9.49 0.76 17.99
CA HIS A 177 9.91 0.40 16.63
C HIS A 177 9.63 -1.08 16.29
N ILE A 178 9.88 -2.01 17.20
CA ILE A 178 9.56 -3.44 17.00
C ILE A 178 8.06 -3.63 16.77
N ILE A 179 7.23 -3.00 17.60
CA ILE A 179 5.76 -3.10 17.50
C ILE A 179 5.28 -2.46 16.18
N ALA A 180 5.74 -1.27 15.84
CA ALA A 180 5.38 -0.59 14.59
C ALA A 180 5.83 -1.38 13.35
N SER A 181 7.04 -1.96 13.38
CA SER A 181 7.53 -2.82 12.31
C SER A 181 6.65 -4.06 12.14
N ALA A 182 6.30 -4.73 13.24
CA ALA A 182 5.42 -5.89 13.23
C ALA A 182 4.01 -5.56 12.74
N LEU A 183 3.49 -4.36 13.05
CA LEU A 183 2.22 -3.86 12.55
C LEU A 183 2.24 -3.74 11.03
N PHE A 184 3.21 -3.01 10.47
CA PHE A 184 3.24 -2.81 9.01
C PHE A 184 3.59 -4.09 8.25
N SER A 185 4.49 -4.94 8.76
CA SER A 185 4.73 -6.26 8.19
C SER A 185 3.43 -7.06 8.14
N GLY A 186 2.69 -7.15 9.26
CA GLY A 186 1.42 -7.87 9.30
C GLY A 186 0.33 -7.28 8.41
N ILE A 187 0.29 -5.95 8.24
CA ILE A 187 -0.63 -5.30 7.30
C ILE A 187 -0.31 -5.72 5.86
N PHE A 188 0.96 -5.73 5.47
CA PHE A 188 1.38 -6.02 4.10
C PHE A 188 1.40 -7.52 3.76
N GLU A 189 1.24 -8.43 4.72
CA GLU A 189 1.06 -9.87 4.45
C GLU A 189 -0.12 -10.15 3.50
N VAL A 190 -1.16 -9.31 3.52
CA VAL A 190 -2.31 -9.45 2.61
C VAL A 190 -1.90 -9.28 1.14
N ILE A 191 -0.84 -8.50 0.88
CA ILE A 191 -0.25 -8.32 -0.44
C ILE A 191 0.71 -9.45 -0.74
N VAL A 192 1.59 -9.80 0.21
CA VAL A 192 2.60 -10.86 0.03
C VAL A 192 1.95 -12.20 -0.31
N HIS A 193 0.82 -12.50 0.33
CA HIS A 193 0.10 -13.76 0.15
C HIS A 193 -1.08 -13.71 -0.83
N ASP A 194 -1.23 -12.61 -1.58
CA ASP A 194 -2.29 -12.45 -2.59
C ASP A 194 -3.71 -12.71 -2.05
N MET A 195 -3.97 -12.18 -0.84
CA MET A 195 -5.25 -12.35 -0.17
C MET A 195 -6.34 -11.50 -0.84
N PRO A 196 -7.56 -12.03 -1.06
CA PRO A 196 -8.67 -11.26 -1.63
C PRO A 196 -9.04 -10.04 -0.77
N LYS A 197 -9.45 -8.93 -1.41
CA LYS A 197 -9.79 -7.66 -0.74
C LYS A 197 -10.80 -7.82 0.41
N GLU A 198 -11.83 -8.62 0.19
CA GLU A 198 -12.89 -8.85 1.19
C GLU A 198 -12.37 -9.56 2.44
N GLU A 199 -11.49 -10.56 2.26
CA GLU A 199 -10.85 -11.28 3.37
C GLU A 199 -9.83 -10.39 4.07
N ALA A 200 -9.01 -9.67 3.30
CA ALA A 200 -8.01 -8.75 3.83
C ALA A 200 -8.63 -7.67 4.72
N ARG A 201 -9.80 -7.13 4.36
CA ARG A 201 -10.50 -6.14 5.19
C ARG A 201 -10.83 -6.69 6.58
N GLU A 202 -11.36 -7.90 6.65
CA GLU A 202 -11.68 -8.55 7.92
C GLU A 202 -10.42 -8.85 8.73
N TYR A 203 -9.37 -9.37 8.09
CA TYR A 203 -8.11 -9.68 8.77
C TYR A 203 -7.43 -8.43 9.33
N ILE A 204 -7.35 -7.36 8.54
CA ILE A 204 -6.76 -6.08 8.97
C ILE A 204 -7.58 -5.46 10.10
N SER A 205 -8.91 -5.55 10.06
CA SER A 205 -9.79 -5.09 11.16
C SER A 205 -9.51 -5.83 12.47
N GLN A 206 -9.44 -7.18 12.43
CA GLN A 206 -9.11 -7.99 13.60
C GLN A 206 -7.70 -7.74 14.11
N PHE A 207 -6.73 -7.61 13.20
CA PHE A 207 -5.34 -7.32 13.51
C PHE A 207 -5.18 -5.94 14.15
N HIS A 208 -5.83 -4.92 13.60
CA HIS A 208 -5.84 -3.58 14.16
C HIS A 208 -6.44 -3.55 15.58
N ARG A 209 -7.54 -4.28 15.82
CA ARG A 209 -8.12 -4.43 17.17
C ARG A 209 -7.15 -5.05 18.17
N PHE A 210 -6.39 -6.06 17.75
CA PHE A 210 -5.35 -6.68 18.59
C PHE A 210 -4.27 -5.65 18.98
N TYR A 211 -3.76 -4.87 18.03
CA TYR A 211 -2.77 -3.82 18.31
C TYR A 211 -3.34 -2.70 19.17
N THR A 212 -4.57 -2.26 18.90
CA THR A 212 -5.25 -1.22 19.69
C THR A 212 -5.38 -1.64 21.15
N ALA A 213 -5.78 -2.89 21.40
CA ALA A 213 -5.85 -3.44 22.77
C ALA A 213 -4.46 -3.53 23.43
N GLY A 214 -3.45 -3.98 22.68
CA GLY A 214 -2.07 -4.04 23.18
C GLY A 214 -1.52 -2.67 23.56
N TRP A 215 -1.73 -1.64 22.74
CA TRP A 215 -1.35 -0.27 23.05
C TRP A 215 -2.13 0.31 24.22
N SER A 216 -3.43 0.03 24.31
CA SER A 216 -4.27 0.45 25.43
C SER A 216 -3.75 -0.10 26.76
N GLU A 217 -3.32 -1.37 26.78
CA GLU A 217 -2.69 -2.01 27.93
C GLU A 217 -1.33 -1.38 28.26
N LEU A 218 -0.43 -1.27 27.27
CA LEU A 218 0.92 -0.74 27.48
C LEU A 218 0.91 0.71 27.97
N LEU A 219 -0.05 1.51 27.50
CA LEU A 219 -0.17 2.93 27.85
C LEU A 219 -1.07 3.16 29.07
N ASN A 220 -1.74 2.12 29.57
CA ASN A 220 -2.72 2.21 30.66
C ASN A 220 -3.80 3.29 30.39
N VAL A 221 -4.28 3.35 29.14
CA VAL A 221 -5.28 4.32 28.67
C VAL A 221 -6.32 3.59 27.82
N LYS A 222 -7.61 3.84 28.08
CA LYS A 222 -8.69 3.32 27.23
C LYS A 222 -8.89 4.22 26.02
N PHE A 223 -8.77 3.65 24.83
CA PHE A 223 -9.09 4.33 23.57
C PHE A 223 -10.57 4.23 23.24
N GLY A 224 -11.11 5.29 22.62
CA GLY A 224 -12.54 5.41 22.35
C GLY A 224 -13.30 6.13 23.46
N LYS A 225 -14.60 6.36 23.25
CA LYS A 225 -15.47 6.98 24.25
C LYS A 225 -15.70 6.02 25.42
N SER A 226 -15.46 6.53 26.63
CA SER A 226 -15.80 5.86 27.90
C SER A 226 -17.30 5.70 28.10
#